data_AF-A0A2D6A1P2-F1
#
_entry.id   AF-A0A2D6A1P2-F1
#
_cell.length_a   1.000
_cell.length_b   1.000
_cell.length_c   1.000
_cell.angle_alpha   90.00
_cell.angle_beta   90.00
_cell.angle_gamma   90.00
#
_symmetry.space_group_name_H-M   'P 1'
#
loop_
_entity.id
_entity.type
_entity.pdbx_description
1 polymer ?
#
loop_
_entity_poly.entity_id
_entity_poly.type
_entity_poly.pdbx_seq_one_letter_code
_entity_poly.pdbx_strand_id
1 'polypeptide(L)'
;MAEEGKSNRREDGESSGINSAEYKHRLLNKLNCLIAVLEIAIGKIERSMQSDDADQDRLTRIKSNLENTLAICRRAKGTLESKIVEASADDPTTSPPSENALTPTRENLSFRCYVELSSIDEFRKFRDLPAITSDDIADTDLDDLTRLLSEDE
;
A
#
# COMPACT_ATOMS: atom_id res chain seq x y z
N MET A 1 -40.14 27.11 17.01
CA MET A 1 -40.72 25.89 16.42
C MET A 1 -41.09 26.24 14.99
N ALA A 2 -40.60 25.62 13.93
CA ALA A 2 -39.71 24.48 13.79
C ALA A 2 -38.84 24.64 12.54
N GLU A 3 -37.73 23.90 12.52
CA GLU A 3 -36.84 23.69 11.38
C GLU A 3 -37.55 22.96 10.23
N GLU A 4 -37.22 23.30 8.98
CA GLU A 4 -37.26 22.34 7.88
C GLU A 4 -36.02 22.46 6.99
N GLY A 5 -35.26 21.37 6.95
CA GLY A 5 -34.96 20.71 5.68
C GLY A 5 -33.80 21.24 4.84
N LYS A 6 -32.56 21.22 5.35
CA LYS A 6 -31.36 21.25 4.48
C LYS A 6 -31.24 19.92 3.73
N SER A 7 -31.66 19.94 2.47
CA SER A 7 -31.39 18.90 1.48
C SER A 7 -29.88 18.83 1.21
N ASN A 8 -29.18 17.89 1.84
CA ASN A 8 -27.75 17.68 1.65
C ASN A 8 -27.52 16.66 0.54
N ARG A 9 -27.61 17.16 -0.70
CA ARG A 9 -27.16 16.49 -1.91
C ARG A 9 -25.64 16.27 -1.81
N ARG A 10 -25.20 15.01 -1.63
CA ARG A 10 -23.81 14.63 -1.88
C ARG A 10 -23.80 13.87 -3.20
N GLU A 11 -23.42 14.57 -4.25
CA GLU A 11 -23.18 13.99 -5.57
C GLU A 11 -21.92 13.14 -5.53
N ASP A 12 -22.10 11.88 -5.92
CA ASP A 12 -21.05 10.96 -6.33
C ASP A 12 -20.30 11.52 -7.55
N GLY A 13 -18.97 11.61 -7.47
CA GLY A 13 -18.16 12.05 -8.61
C GLY A 13 -16.71 12.39 -8.27
N GLU A 14 -15.94 11.46 -7.70
CA GLU A 14 -14.53 11.73 -7.32
C GLU A 14 -13.57 10.61 -7.75
N SER A 15 -13.73 10.10 -8.98
CA SER A 15 -12.79 9.12 -9.55
C SER A 15 -11.50 9.76 -10.12
N SER A 16 -11.46 11.08 -10.33
CA SER A 16 -10.29 11.79 -10.89
C SER A 16 -9.39 12.47 -9.84
N GLY A 17 -9.76 12.44 -8.55
CA GLY A 17 -9.06 13.18 -7.49
C GLY A 17 -7.95 12.41 -6.77
N ILE A 18 -7.93 11.08 -6.87
CA ILE A 18 -7.03 10.19 -6.12
C ILE A 18 -5.55 10.33 -6.49
N ASN A 19 -5.25 10.76 -7.72
CA ASN A 19 -3.87 11.01 -8.18
C ASN A 19 -3.42 12.46 -8.01
N SER A 20 -4.30 13.38 -7.57
CA SER A 20 -3.94 14.78 -7.37
C SER A 20 -2.90 14.92 -6.26
N ALA A 21 -1.85 15.73 -6.51
CA ALA A 21 -0.82 16.04 -5.51
C ALA A 21 -1.41 16.59 -4.21
N GLU A 22 -2.48 17.38 -4.32
CA GLU A 22 -3.19 17.94 -3.16
C GLU A 22 -3.87 16.85 -2.33
N TYR A 23 -4.48 15.86 -2.98
CA TYR A 23 -5.09 14.71 -2.29
C TYR A 23 -4.02 13.89 -1.55
N LYS A 24 -2.89 13.60 -2.22
CA LYS A 24 -1.75 12.89 -1.62
C LYS A 24 -1.22 13.62 -0.38
N HIS A 25 -1.06 14.94 -0.45
CA HIS A 25 -0.59 15.74 0.69
C HIS A 25 -1.59 15.76 1.86
N ARG A 26 -2.90 15.88 1.57
CA ARG A 26 -3.96 15.77 2.59
C ARG A 26 -3.95 14.39 3.26
N LEU A 27 -3.77 13.33 2.46
CA LEU A 27 -3.68 11.97 2.97
C LEU A 27 -2.45 11.76 3.85
N LEU A 28 -1.29 12.28 3.44
CA LEU A 28 -0.05 12.22 4.23
C LEU A 28 -0.21 12.91 5.59
N ASN A 29 -0.87 14.08 5.63
CA ASN A 29 -1.16 14.78 6.89
C ASN A 29 -2.08 13.96 7.79
N LYS A 30 -3.15 13.37 7.25
CA LYS A 30 -4.04 12.47 8.03
C LYS A 30 -3.27 11.28 8.61
N LEU A 31 -2.36 10.71 7.81
CA LEU A 31 -1.53 9.59 8.22
C LEU A 31 -0.52 9.97 9.32
N ASN A 32 0.12 11.13 9.21
CA ASN A 32 1.01 11.66 10.25
C ASN A 32 0.27 11.90 11.57
N CYS A 33 -0.93 12.50 11.52
CA CYS A 33 -1.77 12.66 12.71
C CYS A 33 -2.14 11.32 13.34
N LEU A 34 -2.51 10.32 12.52
CA LEU A 34 -2.85 8.98 13.01
C LEU A 34 -1.65 8.30 13.68
N ILE A 35 -0.46 8.37 13.09
CA ILE A 35 0.79 7.85 13.67
C ILE A 35 1.02 8.47 15.06
N ALA A 36 0.94 9.80 15.17
CA ALA A 36 1.15 10.50 16.44
C ALA A 36 0.14 10.06 17.52
N VAL A 37 -1.14 9.91 17.16
CA VAL A 37 -2.18 9.43 18.10
C VAL A 37 -1.89 8.00 18.56
N LEU A 38 -1.47 7.11 17.66
CA LEU A 38 -1.13 5.72 18.00
C LEU A 38 0.09 5.65 18.93
N GLU A 39 1.12 6.45 18.68
CA GLU A 39 2.30 6.54 19.55
C GLU A 39 1.94 7.02 20.96
N ILE A 40 1.09 8.05 21.08
CA ILE A 40 0.60 8.54 22.36
C ILE A 40 -0.25 7.47 23.07
N ALA A 41 -1.10 6.75 22.33
CA ALA A 41 -1.94 5.70 22.88
C ALA A 41 -1.11 4.52 23.42
N ILE A 42 -0.09 4.08 22.69
CA ILE A 42 0.85 3.05 23.14
C ILE A 42 1.55 3.51 24.42
N GLY A 43 2.12 4.72 24.44
CA GLY A 43 2.79 5.24 25.63
C GLY A 43 1.84 5.39 26.84
N LYS A 44 0.54 5.65 26.60
CA LYS A 44 -0.47 5.67 27.66
C LYS A 44 -0.74 4.27 28.21
N ILE A 45 -0.83 3.26 27.34
CA ILE A 45 -1.00 1.86 27.74
C ILE A 45 0.19 1.39 28.56
N GLU A 46 1.41 1.69 28.13
CA GLU A 46 2.62 1.32 28.87
C GLU A 46 2.63 1.90 30.29
N ARG A 47 2.20 3.15 30.47
CA ARG A 47 2.01 3.74 31.80
C ARG A 47 0.89 3.06 32.58
N SER A 48 -0.23 2.71 31.93
CA SER A 48 -1.31 1.97 32.57
C SER A 48 -0.90 0.55 32.97
N MET A 49 0.01 -0.09 32.26
CA MET A 49 0.56 -1.41 32.64
C MET A 49 1.45 -1.35 33.88
N GLN A 50 1.93 -0.17 34.30
CA GLN A 50 2.73 0.00 35.51
C GLN A 50 1.89 0.09 36.80
N SER A 51 0.57 0.18 36.71
CA SER A 51 -0.31 0.20 37.88
C SER A 51 -0.75 -1.20 38.31
N ASP A 52 -0.75 -1.46 39.62
CA ASP A 52 -1.06 -2.77 40.23
C ASP A 52 -2.49 -3.30 39.97
N ASP A 53 -3.43 -2.42 39.61
CA ASP A 53 -4.84 -2.78 39.33
C ASP A 53 -5.13 -2.99 37.82
N ALA A 54 -4.10 -3.00 36.99
CA ALA A 54 -4.28 -3.06 35.55
C ALA A 54 -4.51 -4.49 35.04
N ASP A 55 -5.51 -4.64 34.16
CA ASP A 55 -5.72 -5.86 33.39
C ASP A 55 -4.60 -6.02 32.34
N GLN A 56 -3.49 -6.62 32.77
CA GLN A 56 -2.26 -6.77 32.00
C GLN A 56 -2.47 -7.52 30.68
N ASP A 57 -3.28 -8.57 30.69
CA ASP A 57 -3.55 -9.39 29.51
C ASP A 57 -4.32 -8.60 28.46
N ARG A 58 -5.35 -7.87 28.88
CA ARG A 58 -6.11 -7.00 27.97
C ARG A 58 -5.23 -5.89 27.42
N LEU A 59 -4.44 -5.23 28.27
CA LEU A 59 -3.54 -4.14 27.84
C LEU A 59 -2.44 -4.63 26.89
N THR A 60 -1.88 -5.82 27.11
CA THR A 60 -0.89 -6.43 26.21
C THR A 60 -1.48 -6.69 24.83
N ARG A 61 -2.70 -7.23 24.74
CA ARG A 61 -3.40 -7.45 23.46
C ARG A 61 -3.68 -6.13 22.73
N ILE A 62 -4.17 -5.12 23.46
CA ILE A 62 -4.43 -3.79 22.88
C ILE A 62 -3.12 -3.18 22.37
N LYS A 63 -2.04 -3.22 23.16
CA LYS A 63 -0.72 -2.72 22.76
C LYS A 63 -0.26 -3.37 21.46
N SER A 64 -0.32 -4.70 21.37
CA SER A 64 0.08 -5.43 20.16
C SER A 64 -0.74 -5.02 18.93
N ASN A 65 -2.05 -4.81 19.08
CA ASN A 65 -2.90 -4.35 17.97
C ASN A 65 -2.54 -2.93 17.50
N LEU A 66 -2.26 -2.03 18.45
CA LEU A 66 -1.83 -0.67 18.13
C LEU A 66 -0.45 -0.64 17.47
N GLU A 67 0.51 -1.44 17.94
CA GLU A 67 1.84 -1.57 17.33
C GLU A 67 1.77 -2.10 15.90
N ASN A 68 0.94 -3.13 15.66
CA ASN A 68 0.70 -3.65 14.31
C ASN A 68 0.09 -2.59 13.38
N THR A 69 -0.90 -1.84 13.88
CA THR A 69 -1.54 -0.75 13.12
C THR A 69 -0.55 0.38 12.84
N LEU A 70 0.29 0.74 13.82
CA LEU A 70 1.34 1.73 13.68
C LEU A 70 2.37 1.32 12.62
N ALA A 71 2.79 0.06 12.61
CA ALA A 71 3.70 -0.48 11.60
C ALA A 71 3.11 -0.38 10.19
N ILE A 72 1.81 -0.68 10.02
CA ILE A 72 1.11 -0.51 8.74
C ILE A 72 1.07 0.97 8.33
N CYS A 73 0.73 1.88 9.25
CA CYS A 73 0.69 3.31 8.96
C CYS A 73 2.06 3.86 8.53
N ARG A 74 3.15 3.44 9.18
CA ARG A 74 4.52 3.84 8.80
C ARG A 74 4.92 3.33 7.41
N ARG A 75 4.53 2.10 7.05
CA ARG A 75 4.77 1.57 5.69
C ARG A 75 3.96 2.30 4.63
N ALA A 76 2.68 2.57 4.92
CA ALA A 76 1.82 3.37 4.06
C ALA A 76 2.39 4.78 3.85
N LYS A 77 3.00 5.36 4.88
CA LYS A 77 3.66 6.68 4.83
C LYS A 77 4.81 6.66 3.84
N GLY A 78 5.74 5.71 3.99
CA GLY A 78 6.88 5.58 3.08
C GLY A 78 6.43 5.39 1.63
N THR A 79 5.43 4.53 1.40
CA THR A 79 4.90 4.31 0.04
C THR A 79 4.28 5.58 -0.56
N LEU A 80 3.55 6.35 0.25
CA LEU A 80 2.92 7.58 -0.20
C LEU A 80 3.95 8.69 -0.46
N GLU A 81 4.98 8.81 0.39
CA GLU A 81 6.08 9.75 0.22
C GLU A 81 6.88 9.45 -1.05
N SER A 82 7.24 8.19 -1.32
CA SER A 82 7.90 7.78 -2.57
C SER A 82 7.08 8.19 -3.80
N LYS A 83 5.77 7.93 -3.79
CA LYS A 83 4.85 8.31 -4.89
C LYS A 83 4.64 9.82 -5.07
N ILE A 84 4.95 10.63 -4.05
CA ILE A 84 4.92 12.10 -4.16
C ILE A 84 6.23 12.59 -4.78
N VAL A 85 7.37 12.00 -4.38
CA VAL A 85 8.69 12.32 -4.93
C VAL A 85 8.76 11.96 -6.43
N GLU A 86 8.33 10.76 -6.81
CA GLU A 86 8.27 10.33 -8.21
C GLU A 86 7.38 11.24 -9.07
N ALA A 87 6.24 11.68 -8.55
CA ALA A 87 5.32 12.57 -9.26
C ALA A 87 5.82 14.02 -9.38
N SER A 88 6.83 14.41 -8.61
CA SER A 88 7.43 15.75 -8.66
C SER A 88 8.68 15.81 -9.55
N ALA A 89 9.17 14.65 -10.01
CA ALA A 89 10.38 14.51 -10.82
C ALA A 89 10.09 14.48 -12.34
N ASP A 90 9.16 15.30 -12.80
CA ASP A 90 8.77 15.46 -14.22
C ASP A 90 9.82 16.30 -15.00
N ASP A 91 11.10 15.98 -14.84
CA ASP A 91 12.22 16.42 -15.68
C ASP A 91 12.82 15.18 -16.36
N PRO A 92 12.78 15.03 -17.70
CA PRO A 92 13.00 13.76 -18.38
C PRO A 92 14.48 13.31 -18.45
N THR A 93 15.35 13.83 -17.60
CA THR A 93 16.80 13.55 -17.69
C THR A 93 17.46 13.38 -16.33
N THR A 94 16.97 12.51 -15.45
CA THR A 94 17.84 11.93 -14.42
C THR A 94 17.36 10.53 -14.07
N SER A 95 18.27 9.59 -14.25
CA SER A 95 18.18 8.17 -13.94
C SER A 95 17.59 7.93 -12.53
N PRO A 96 16.82 6.85 -12.33
CA PRO A 96 16.32 6.50 -11.00
C PRO A 96 17.49 6.31 -10.02
N PRO A 97 17.33 6.69 -8.73
CA PRO A 97 18.29 6.30 -7.73
C PRO A 97 18.24 4.78 -7.64
N SER A 98 19.34 4.18 -8.08
CA SER A 98 19.66 2.76 -7.98
C SER A 98 19.39 2.23 -6.57
N GLU A 99 18.21 1.65 -6.35
CA GLU A 99 18.13 0.46 -5.51
C GLU A 99 18.93 -0.59 -6.28
N ASN A 100 20.20 -0.75 -5.87
CA ASN A 100 21.14 -1.80 -6.25
C ASN A 100 20.75 -2.61 -7.49
N ALA A 101 21.58 -2.53 -8.53
CA ALA A 101 21.68 -3.51 -9.61
C ALA A 101 21.33 -4.94 -9.18
N LEU A 102 20.05 -5.25 -9.19
CA LEU A 102 19.52 -6.56 -9.39
C LEU A 102 19.29 -6.55 -10.89
N THR A 103 20.33 -6.98 -11.61
CA THR A 103 20.08 -7.85 -12.74
C THR A 103 18.89 -8.74 -12.35
N PRO A 104 17.80 -8.81 -13.12
CA PRO A 104 16.74 -9.76 -12.83
C PRO A 104 17.35 -11.15 -13.00
N THR A 105 17.99 -11.64 -11.94
CA THR A 105 18.26 -13.05 -11.78
C THR A 105 16.89 -13.70 -11.84
N ARG A 106 16.79 -14.86 -12.48
CA ARG A 106 15.56 -15.67 -12.55
C ARG A 106 15.21 -16.23 -11.17
N GLU A 107 15.12 -15.37 -10.18
CA GLU A 107 14.77 -15.69 -8.81
C GLU A 107 13.25 -15.70 -8.69
N ASN A 108 12.77 -16.66 -7.91
CA ASN A 108 11.35 -16.81 -7.64
C ASN A 108 10.83 -15.61 -6.86
N LEU A 109 9.53 -15.33 -7.03
CA LEU A 109 8.85 -14.23 -6.36
C LEU A 109 9.09 -14.24 -4.84
N SER A 110 9.24 -13.05 -4.25
CA SER A 110 9.34 -12.89 -2.80
C SER A 110 8.06 -13.37 -2.10
N PHE A 111 8.19 -13.82 -0.85
CA PHE A 111 7.06 -14.24 0.00
C PHE A 111 5.88 -13.27 -0.04
N ARG A 112 6.16 -11.96 -0.13
CA ARG A 112 5.14 -10.90 -0.21
C ARG A 112 4.22 -11.04 -1.43
N CYS A 113 4.75 -11.44 -2.59
CA CYS A 113 3.98 -11.57 -3.82
C CYS A 113 3.06 -12.80 -3.80
N TYR A 114 3.42 -13.85 -3.08
CA TYR A 114 2.56 -15.03 -2.93
C TYR A 114 1.33 -14.78 -2.07
N VAL A 115 1.37 -13.78 -1.18
CA VAL A 115 0.23 -13.40 -0.32
C VAL A 115 -0.87 -12.69 -1.13
N GLU A 116 -0.53 -12.13 -2.30
CA GLU A 116 -1.47 -11.39 -3.15
C GLU A 116 -2.24 -12.31 -4.13
N LEU A 117 -1.96 -13.61 -4.12
CA LEU A 117 -2.64 -14.59 -4.99
C LEU A 117 -4.02 -14.95 -4.45
N SER A 118 -4.98 -15.06 -5.36
CA SER A 118 -6.40 -15.27 -5.06
C SER A 118 -6.76 -16.75 -4.86
N SER A 119 -5.88 -17.68 -5.25
CA SER A 119 -6.10 -19.12 -5.14
C SER A 119 -4.81 -19.92 -4.88
N ILE A 120 -4.97 -21.10 -4.28
CA ILE A 120 -3.86 -22.04 -4.07
C ILE A 120 -3.33 -22.63 -5.38
N ASP A 121 -4.16 -22.73 -6.41
CA ASP A 121 -3.73 -23.19 -7.74
C ASP A 121 -2.87 -22.13 -8.43
N GLU A 122 -3.18 -20.87 -8.18
CA GLU A 122 -2.39 -19.73 -8.63
C GLU A 122 -1.01 -19.74 -7.96
N PHE A 123 -0.95 -19.97 -6.64
CA PHE A 123 0.30 -20.14 -5.91
C PHE A 123 1.18 -21.26 -6.48
N ARG A 124 0.59 -22.43 -6.78
CA ARG A 124 1.34 -23.55 -7.36
C ARG A 124 1.92 -23.21 -8.73
N LYS A 125 1.17 -22.50 -9.57
CA LYS A 125 1.64 -22.05 -10.89
C LYS A 125 2.80 -21.06 -10.76
N PHE A 126 2.64 -20.01 -9.95
CA PHE A 126 3.65 -18.96 -9.82
C PHE A 126 4.88 -19.37 -9.00
N ARG A 127 4.79 -20.40 -8.15
CA ARG A 127 5.94 -20.89 -7.39
C ARG A 127 7.06 -21.42 -8.28
N ASP A 128 6.69 -22.05 -9.40
CA ASP A 128 7.62 -22.74 -10.29
C ASP A 128 7.95 -21.89 -11.54
N LEU A 129 7.36 -20.69 -11.67
CA LEU A 129 7.61 -19.74 -12.77
C LEU A 129 8.66 -18.69 -12.36
N PRO A 130 9.67 -18.43 -13.21
CA PRO A 130 10.65 -17.39 -12.95
C PRO A 130 10.03 -15.99 -13.10
N ALA A 131 10.71 -15.00 -12.51
CA ALA A 131 10.36 -13.60 -12.74
C ALA A 131 10.42 -13.25 -14.24
N ILE A 132 9.45 -12.45 -14.70
CA ILE A 132 9.41 -11.92 -16.07
C ILE A 132 10.52 -10.86 -16.21
N THR A 133 11.39 -11.05 -17.20
CA THR A 133 12.48 -10.11 -17.47
C THR A 133 12.10 -9.11 -18.56
N SER A 134 12.83 -8.00 -18.65
CA SER A 134 12.61 -7.01 -19.71
C SER A 134 12.86 -7.59 -21.11
N ASP A 135 13.77 -8.56 -21.22
CA ASP A 135 14.06 -9.24 -22.48
C ASP A 135 12.87 -10.12 -22.90
N ASP A 136 12.24 -10.83 -21.95
CA ASP A 136 11.02 -11.61 -22.23
C ASP A 136 9.89 -10.71 -22.78
N ILE A 137 9.79 -9.47 -22.30
CA ILE A 137 8.81 -8.48 -22.79
C ILE A 137 9.18 -7.99 -24.19
N ALA A 138 10.45 -7.69 -24.42
CA ALA A 138 10.93 -7.18 -25.70
C ALA A 138 10.82 -8.22 -26.83
N ASP A 139 11.03 -9.50 -26.49
CA ASP A 139 10.95 -10.62 -27.42
C ASP A 139 9.52 -11.15 -27.61
N THR A 140 8.54 -10.62 -26.87
CA THR A 140 7.13 -11.01 -27.03
C THR A 140 6.52 -10.39 -28.28
N ASP A 141 6.00 -11.23 -29.18
CA ASP A 141 5.19 -10.78 -30.32
C ASP A 141 3.76 -10.42 -29.85
N LEU A 142 3.51 -9.13 -29.72
CA LEU A 142 2.22 -8.60 -29.27
C LEU A 142 1.10 -8.84 -30.29
N ASP A 143 1.41 -8.90 -31.58
CA ASP A 143 0.40 -9.10 -32.62
C ASP A 143 -0.11 -10.55 -32.60
N ASP A 144 0.79 -11.52 -32.44
CA ASP A 144 0.42 -12.94 -32.29
C ASP A 144 -0.35 -13.18 -30.98
N LEU A 145 0.09 -12.57 -29.88
CA LEU A 145 -0.60 -12.65 -28.58
C LEU A 145 -2.03 -12.08 -28.66
N THR A 146 -2.21 -10.96 -29.36
CA THR A 146 -3.51 -10.34 -29.56
C THR A 146 -4.43 -11.24 -30.38
N ARG A 147 -3.88 -11.92 -31.40
CA ARG A 147 -4.66 -12.87 -32.21
C ARG A 147 -5.09 -14.08 -31.39
N LEU A 148 -4.18 -14.66 -30.61
CA LEU A 148 -4.46 -15.82 -29.76
C LEU A 148 -5.57 -15.52 -28.74
N LEU A 149 -5.49 -14.35 -28.07
CA LEU A 149 -6.50 -13.94 -27.09
C LEU A 149 -7.86 -13.61 -27.71
N SER A 150 -7.90 -13.24 -28.99
CA SER A 150 -9.14 -12.94 -29.72
C SER A 150 -9.82 -14.19 -30.29
N GLU A 151 -9.13 -15.34 -30.33
CA GLU A 151 -9.64 -16.61 -30.86
C GLU A 151 -10.26 -17.52 -29.75
N ASP A 152 -10.07 -17.19 -28.48
CA ASP A 152 -10.54 -17.94 -27.30
C ASP A 152 -11.89 -17.43 -26.69
N GLU A 153 -12.64 -16.58 -27.40
CA GLU A 153 -14.06 -16.24 -27.11
C GLU A 153 -15.05 -17.10 -27.93
#